data_AF-A0A3A4RTR6-F1
#
_entry.id   AF-A0A3A4RTR6-F1
#
_cell.length_a   1.000
_cell.length_b   1.000
_cell.length_c   1.000
_cell.angle_alpha   90.00
_cell.angle_beta   90.00
_cell.angle_gamma   90.00
#
_symmetry.space_group_name_H-M   'P 1'
#
loop_
_entity.id
_entity.type
_entity.pdbx_description
1 polymer ?
#
loop_
_entity_poly.entity_id
_entity_poly.type
_entity_poly.pdbx_seq_one_letter_code
_entity_poly.pdbx_strand_id
1 'polypeptide(L)'
;MRPSQNHEKSAMVLQSERYSNHFKQERETAMKIVLMIMMLFSASACMGIQENPASAFPMQKITVTLTAPDAGWRVRILEVHRLGKELWVVSEAYHLKGMSSQVISTIEDMVEIAAPPLTVVHFIMGKTWAWSDEKDSNRYIGSRDDIPAEFDKGECLYQRRE
;
A
#
# COMPACT_ATOMS: atom_id res chain seq x y z
N MET A 1 2.52 -11.13 -92.01
CA MET A 1 2.24 -9.97 -91.13
C MET A 1 1.62 -10.49 -89.84
N ARG A 2 2.39 -10.58 -88.74
CA ARG A 2 1.89 -10.98 -87.42
C ARG A 2 1.73 -9.72 -86.56
N PRO A 3 0.50 -9.24 -86.30
CA PRO A 3 0.28 -8.33 -85.19
C PRO A 3 0.19 -9.15 -83.89
N SER A 4 0.20 -8.48 -82.73
CA SER A 4 -0.07 -9.05 -81.40
C SER A 4 1.13 -9.55 -80.58
N GLN A 5 2.11 -8.68 -80.33
CA GLN A 5 2.95 -8.79 -79.12
C GLN A 5 2.92 -7.53 -78.23
N ASN A 6 2.41 -6.39 -78.72
CA ASN A 6 2.35 -5.14 -77.95
C ASN A 6 1.13 -5.03 -77.02
N HIS A 7 0.03 -5.72 -77.32
CA HIS A 7 -1.18 -5.66 -76.48
C HIS A 7 -1.02 -6.45 -75.19
N GLU A 8 -0.25 -7.55 -75.21
CA GLU A 8 -0.09 -8.44 -74.06
C GLU A 8 0.84 -7.86 -72.99
N LYS A 9 1.94 -7.20 -73.41
CA LYS A 9 2.84 -6.48 -72.49
C LYS A 9 2.14 -5.31 -71.80
N SER A 10 1.27 -4.61 -72.54
CA SER A 10 0.51 -3.47 -72.00
C SER A 10 -0.51 -3.91 -70.96
N ALA A 11 -1.16 -5.06 -71.17
CA ALA A 11 -2.09 -5.63 -70.18
C ALA A 11 -1.38 -6.09 -68.90
N MET A 12 -0.19 -6.69 -69.03
CA MET A 12 0.57 -7.21 -67.90
C MET A 12 1.16 -6.09 -67.01
N VAL A 13 1.59 -4.97 -67.61
CA VAL A 13 2.07 -3.78 -66.88
C VAL A 13 0.92 -3.08 -66.14
N LEU A 14 -0.25 -2.94 -66.78
CA LEU A 14 -1.43 -2.36 -66.11
C LEU A 14 -1.92 -3.22 -64.94
N GLN A 15 -1.75 -4.55 -65.03
CA GLN A 15 -2.14 -5.46 -63.97
C GLN A 15 -1.17 -5.42 -62.77
N SER A 16 0.13 -5.26 -63.01
CA SER A 16 1.13 -5.10 -61.93
C SER A 16 1.04 -3.72 -61.26
N GLU A 17 0.76 -2.66 -62.01
CA GLU A 17 0.52 -1.32 -61.46
C GLU A 17 -0.75 -1.27 -60.61
N ARG A 18 -1.85 -1.89 -61.06
CA ARG A 18 -3.07 -2.02 -60.25
C ARG A 18 -2.83 -2.79 -58.95
N TYR A 19 -2.04 -3.87 -59.00
CA TYR A 19 -1.73 -4.66 -57.81
C TYR A 19 -0.86 -3.89 -56.80
N SER A 20 0.13 -3.15 -57.28
CA SER A 20 0.99 -2.31 -56.43
C SER A 20 0.22 -1.15 -55.79
N ASN A 21 -0.66 -0.50 -56.56
CA ASN A 21 -1.50 0.60 -56.06
C ASN A 21 -2.53 0.12 -55.03
N HIS A 22 -3.10 -1.08 -55.20
CA HIS A 22 -3.99 -1.68 -54.20
C HIS A 22 -3.27 -1.92 -52.87
N PHE A 23 -2.07 -2.50 -52.91
CA PHE A 23 -1.27 -2.75 -51.70
C PHE A 23 -0.86 -1.46 -50.98
N LYS A 24 -0.54 -0.40 -51.73
CA LYS A 24 -0.20 0.90 -51.16
C LYS A 24 -1.43 1.56 -50.52
N GLN A 25 -2.59 1.46 -51.16
CA GLN A 25 -3.85 1.98 -50.65
C GLN A 25 -4.36 1.21 -49.43
N GLU A 26 -4.16 -0.10 -49.35
CA GLU A 26 -4.43 -0.90 -48.15
C GLU A 26 -3.54 -0.48 -46.97
N ARG A 27 -2.25 -0.21 -47.20
CA ARG A 27 -1.34 0.27 -46.15
C ARG A 27 -1.71 1.67 -45.65
N GLU A 28 -2.10 2.57 -46.54
CA GLU A 28 -2.56 3.90 -46.15
C GLU A 28 -3.90 3.85 -45.42
N THR A 29 -4.81 2.97 -45.83
CA THR A 29 -6.10 2.77 -45.15
C THR A 29 -5.91 2.12 -43.79
N ALA A 30 -5.06 1.09 -43.69
CA ALA A 30 -4.69 0.47 -42.42
C ALA A 30 -4.00 1.47 -41.48
N MET A 31 -3.08 2.29 -42.00
CA MET A 31 -2.42 3.33 -41.20
C MET A 31 -3.41 4.40 -40.73
N LYS A 32 -4.39 4.80 -41.56
CA LYS A 32 -5.47 5.73 -41.18
C LYS A 32 -6.42 5.13 -40.16
N ILE A 33 -6.78 3.85 -40.28
CA ILE A 33 -7.61 3.13 -39.31
C ILE A 33 -6.87 3.01 -37.96
N VAL A 34 -5.59 2.64 -37.96
CA VAL A 34 -4.77 2.59 -36.74
C VAL A 34 -4.63 3.98 -36.12
N LEU A 35 -4.42 5.03 -36.92
CA LEU A 35 -4.33 6.41 -36.42
C LEU A 35 -5.67 6.90 -35.86
N MET A 36 -6.80 6.56 -36.50
CA MET A 36 -8.14 6.88 -35.97
C MET A 36 -8.46 6.11 -34.69
N ILE A 37 -8.07 4.83 -34.58
CA ILE A 37 -8.21 4.06 -33.33
C ILE A 37 -7.35 4.70 -32.23
N MET A 38 -6.10 5.08 -32.52
CA MET A 38 -5.25 5.78 -31.53
C MET A 38 -5.80 7.14 -31.11
N MET A 39 -6.49 7.86 -32.02
CA MET A 39 -7.14 9.14 -31.71
C MET A 39 -8.49 8.98 -30.98
N LEU A 40 -9.16 7.84 -31.10
CA LEU A 40 -10.38 7.53 -30.36
C LEU A 40 -10.12 7.13 -28.89
N PHE A 41 -8.90 6.72 -28.54
CA PHE A 41 -8.50 6.45 -27.16
C PHE A 41 -7.96 7.66 -26.39
N SER A 42 -7.85 8.85 -27.01
CA SER A 42 -7.25 10.05 -26.36
C SER A 42 -8.25 10.94 -25.60
N ALA A 43 -9.54 10.58 -25.54
CA ALA A 43 -10.57 11.40 -24.89
C ALA A 43 -11.38 10.66 -23.80
N SER A 44 -10.88 9.53 -23.29
CA SER A 44 -11.41 8.99 -22.04
C SER A 44 -10.66 9.64 -20.88
N ALA A 45 -11.18 10.79 -20.48
CA ALA A 45 -10.90 11.36 -19.17
C ALA A 45 -10.99 10.25 -18.13
N CYS A 46 -9.89 10.08 -17.41
CA CYS A 46 -9.68 9.40 -16.14
C CYS A 46 -10.96 8.99 -15.38
N MET A 47 -11.68 7.98 -15.85
CA MET A 47 -12.50 7.12 -14.99
C MET A 47 -11.65 5.90 -14.68
N GLY A 48 -10.60 6.17 -13.90
CA GLY A 48 -10.09 5.16 -13.02
C GLY A 48 -11.23 4.76 -12.09
N ILE A 49 -11.93 3.69 -12.44
CA ILE A 49 -12.11 2.67 -11.41
C ILE A 49 -10.71 2.09 -11.25
N GLN A 50 -9.90 2.78 -10.45
CA GLN A 50 -8.84 2.13 -9.73
C GLN A 50 -9.59 1.15 -8.85
N GLU A 51 -9.75 -0.07 -9.37
CA GLU A 51 -9.78 -1.24 -8.52
C GLU A 51 -8.54 -1.08 -7.64
N ASN A 52 -8.75 -0.46 -6.48
CA ASN A 52 -7.84 -0.56 -5.38
C ASN A 52 -7.78 -2.06 -5.15
N PRO A 53 -6.68 -2.78 -5.48
CA PRO A 53 -6.39 -3.90 -4.63
C PRO A 53 -6.12 -3.18 -3.32
N ALA A 54 -7.15 -3.05 -2.47
CA ALA A 54 -6.93 -3.06 -1.05
C ALA A 54 -6.02 -4.26 -0.92
N SER A 55 -4.71 -3.98 -0.83
CA SER A 55 -3.70 -4.98 -0.69
C SER A 55 -4.11 -5.61 0.60
N ALA A 56 -4.84 -6.71 0.51
CA ALA A 56 -5.42 -7.41 1.62
C ALA A 56 -4.24 -8.15 2.23
N PHE A 57 -3.33 -7.37 2.80
CA PHE A 57 -2.34 -7.88 3.70
C PHE A 57 -3.11 -8.64 4.76
N PRO A 58 -2.61 -9.82 5.16
CA PRO A 58 -3.24 -10.56 6.24
C PRO A 58 -3.40 -9.65 7.46
N MET A 59 -4.48 -9.81 8.21
CA MET A 59 -4.64 -9.07 9.45
C MET A 59 -3.53 -9.52 10.42
N GLN A 60 -2.65 -8.59 10.78
CA GLN A 60 -1.65 -8.78 11.81
C GLN A 60 -2.21 -8.31 13.14
N LYS A 61 -2.18 -9.19 14.13
CA LYS A 61 -2.52 -8.88 15.51
C LYS A 61 -1.31 -8.28 16.22
N ILE A 62 -1.49 -7.10 16.82
CA ILE A 62 -0.49 -6.41 17.62
C ILE A 62 -1.00 -6.38 19.06
N THR A 63 -0.20 -6.91 19.97
CA THR A 63 -0.54 -7.01 21.39
C THR A 63 0.55 -6.36 22.22
N VAL A 64 0.16 -5.49 23.16
CA VAL A 64 1.03 -5.00 24.23
C VAL A 64 0.57 -5.61 25.54
N THR A 65 1.49 -6.21 26.28
CA THR A 65 1.21 -6.85 27.58
C THR A 65 2.25 -6.38 28.59
N LEU A 66 1.79 -5.92 29.75
CA LEU A 66 2.65 -5.46 30.84
C LEU A 66 2.21 -6.08 32.17
N THR A 67 3.16 -6.25 33.08
CA THR A 67 2.87 -6.57 34.48
C THR A 67 2.86 -5.27 35.27
N ALA A 68 1.80 -5.03 36.03
CA ALA A 68 1.53 -3.77 36.71
C ALA A 68 1.39 -3.94 38.24
N PRO A 69 1.71 -2.89 39.04
CA PRO A 69 1.64 -2.91 40.50
C PRO A 69 0.31 -3.33 41.10
N ASP A 70 -0.79 -2.97 40.45
CA ASP A 70 -2.14 -3.10 41.00
C ASP A 70 -3.19 -3.17 39.88
N ALA A 71 -4.43 -3.50 40.25
CA ALA A 71 -5.53 -3.70 39.30
C ALA A 71 -6.12 -2.41 38.71
N GLY A 72 -5.64 -1.24 39.12
CA GLY A 72 -6.05 0.09 38.65
C GLY A 72 -5.32 0.54 37.38
N TRP A 73 -4.20 -0.11 37.05
CA TRP A 73 -3.47 0.16 35.82
C TRP A 73 -4.20 -0.37 34.58
N ARG A 74 -4.03 0.34 33.48
CA ARG A 74 -4.47 -0.01 32.14
C ARG A 74 -3.37 0.31 31.16
N VAL A 75 -3.40 -0.34 29.99
CA VAL A 75 -2.56 0.01 28.85
C VAL A 75 -3.45 0.23 27.64
N ARG A 76 -3.06 1.14 26.76
CA ARG A 76 -3.74 1.33 25.47
C ARG A 76 -2.73 1.55 24.35
N ILE A 77 -2.97 0.94 23.21
CA ILE A 77 -2.28 1.22 21.95
C ILE A 77 -2.89 2.49 21.36
N LEU A 78 -2.09 3.54 21.26
CA LEU A 78 -2.52 4.82 20.71
C LEU A 78 -2.41 4.84 19.19
N GLU A 79 -1.25 4.45 18.67
CA GLU A 79 -0.93 4.56 17.25
C GLU A 79 -0.06 3.40 16.78
N VAL A 80 -0.21 3.03 15.51
CA VAL A 80 0.68 2.08 14.83
C VAL A 80 1.10 2.67 13.50
N HIS A 81 2.42 2.76 13.30
CA HIS A 81 3.02 3.28 12.09
C HIS A 81 3.89 2.22 11.44
N ARG A 82 3.84 2.15 10.11
CA ARG A 82 4.74 1.30 9.33
C ARG A 82 5.95 2.10 8.87
N LEU A 83 7.13 1.61 9.23
CA LEU A 83 8.40 2.20 8.87
C LEU A 83 9.29 1.13 8.21
N GLY A 84 9.31 1.13 6.88
CA GLY A 84 10.04 0.13 6.10
C GLY A 84 9.56 -1.30 6.36
N LYS A 85 10.35 -2.06 7.14
CA LYS A 85 10.09 -3.47 7.51
C LYS A 85 9.67 -3.64 8.98
N GLU A 86 9.36 -2.56 9.65
CA GLU A 86 8.97 -2.56 11.06
C GLU A 86 7.61 -1.89 11.26
N LEU A 87 6.94 -2.31 12.33
CA LEU A 87 5.76 -1.65 12.88
C LEU A 87 6.14 -1.00 14.20
N TRP A 88 6.05 0.31 14.24
CA TRP A 88 6.33 1.09 15.44
C TRP A 88 5.01 1.39 16.13
N VAL A 89 4.88 0.91 17.35
CA VAL A 89 3.63 0.92 18.12
C VAL A 89 3.80 1.84 19.31
N VAL A 90 2.96 2.86 19.41
CA VAL A 90 2.94 3.78 20.55
C VAL A 90 1.83 3.36 21.49
N SER A 91 2.18 3.13 22.75
CA SER A 91 1.25 2.74 23.80
C SER A 91 1.42 3.61 25.04
N GLU A 92 0.36 3.71 25.82
CA GLU A 92 0.34 4.43 27.08
C GLU A 92 -0.17 3.52 28.19
N ALA A 93 0.62 3.39 29.25
CA ALA A 93 0.16 2.85 30.52
C ALA A 93 -0.39 4.00 31.38
N TYR A 94 -1.60 3.83 31.91
CA TYR A 94 -2.25 4.83 32.75
C TYR A 94 -2.97 4.18 33.92
N HIS A 95 -3.04 4.89 35.04
CA HIS A 95 -3.73 4.43 36.23
C HIS A 95 -5.09 5.11 36.36
N LEU A 96 -6.14 4.33 36.62
CA LEU A 96 -7.49 4.86 36.86
C LEU A 96 -7.53 5.62 38.19
N LYS A 97 -8.24 6.74 38.25
CA LYS A 97 -8.42 7.46 39.52
C LYS A 97 -9.27 6.62 40.48
N GLY A 98 -8.89 6.57 41.76
CA GLY A 98 -9.65 5.90 42.82
C GLY A 98 -8.86 4.79 43.51
N MET A 99 -9.53 4.09 44.43
CA MET A 99 -8.97 2.91 45.08
C MET A 99 -8.97 1.73 44.12
N SER A 100 -7.82 1.06 43.99
CA SER A 100 -7.65 -0.20 43.27
C SER A 100 -7.21 -1.31 44.22
N SER A 101 -7.44 -2.56 43.82
CA SER A 101 -6.91 -3.72 44.54
C SER A 101 -5.39 -3.75 44.42
N GLN A 102 -4.70 -3.82 45.56
CA GLN A 102 -3.24 -3.86 45.68
C GLN A 102 -2.68 -5.25 45.34
N VAL A 103 -3.02 -5.75 44.16
CA VAL A 103 -2.60 -7.06 43.66
C VAL A 103 -1.95 -6.88 42.30
N ILE A 104 -0.74 -7.39 42.16
CA ILE A 104 0.00 -7.40 40.90
C ILE A 104 -0.88 -8.00 39.81
N SER A 105 -1.05 -7.25 38.72
CA SER A 105 -1.99 -7.57 37.67
C SER A 105 -1.32 -7.53 36.30
N THR A 106 -1.79 -8.36 35.37
CA THR A 106 -1.39 -8.26 33.96
C THR A 106 -2.37 -7.36 33.23
N ILE A 107 -1.85 -6.38 32.50
CA ILE A 107 -2.62 -5.46 31.67
C ILE A 107 -2.27 -5.71 30.21
N GLU A 108 -3.25 -5.66 29.33
CA GLU A 108 -3.10 -5.95 27.91
C GLU A 108 -3.99 -5.04 27.07
N ASP A 109 -3.50 -4.70 25.88
CA ASP A 109 -4.32 -4.15 24.81
C ASP A 109 -3.90 -4.73 23.46
N MET A 110 -4.84 -4.74 22.51
CA MET A 110 -4.69 -5.43 21.24
C MET A 110 -5.39 -4.67 20.11
N VAL A 111 -4.72 -4.60 18.97
CA VAL A 111 -5.29 -4.09 17.72
C VAL A 111 -4.99 -5.05 16.57
N GLU A 112 -5.89 -5.11 15.60
CA GLU A 112 -5.70 -5.84 14.35
C GLU A 112 -5.54 -4.84 13.20
N ILE A 113 -4.47 -4.97 12.44
CA ILE A 113 -4.17 -4.08 11.31
C ILE A 113 -3.91 -4.88 10.04
N ALA A 114 -4.25 -4.33 8.88
CA ALA A 114 -3.92 -4.92 7.59
C ALA A 114 -2.46 -4.60 7.24
N ALA A 115 -1.53 -5.47 7.65
CA ALA A 115 -0.10 -5.32 7.39
C ALA A 115 0.57 -6.69 7.17
N PRO A 116 1.62 -6.79 6.34
CA PRO A 116 2.47 -7.99 6.32
C PRO A 116 2.98 -8.29 7.73
N PRO A 117 3.36 -9.53 8.07
CA PRO A 117 3.92 -9.87 9.38
C PRO A 117 5.30 -9.23 9.56
N LEU A 118 5.30 -7.96 9.99
CA LEU A 118 6.49 -7.14 10.20
C LEU A 118 6.92 -7.22 11.68
N THR A 119 8.21 -6.97 11.92
CA THR A 119 8.76 -6.87 13.28
C THR A 119 8.11 -5.72 14.02
N VAL A 120 7.62 -5.98 15.24
CA VAL A 120 6.95 -4.99 16.05
C VAL A 120 7.90 -4.42 17.09
N VAL A 121 7.97 -3.10 17.14
CA VAL A 121 8.75 -2.32 18.11
C VAL A 121 7.77 -1.49 18.93
N HIS A 122 7.77 -1.67 20.25
CA HIS A 122 6.85 -0.97 21.14
C HIS A 122 7.55 0.21 21.81
N PHE A 123 6.90 1.37 21.76
CA PHE A 123 7.24 2.56 22.54
C PHE A 123 6.14 2.75 23.58
N ILE A 124 6.50 2.66 24.86
CA ILE A 124 5.54 2.60 25.96
C ILE A 124 5.79 3.77 26.91
N MET A 125 4.79 4.64 27.03
CA MET A 125 4.78 5.80 27.93
C MET A 125 4.00 5.51 29.21
N GLY A 126 4.18 6.36 30.22
CA GLY A 126 3.37 6.38 31.44
C GLY A 126 3.67 5.25 32.46
N LYS A 127 4.60 4.35 32.15
CA LYS A 127 5.11 3.37 33.11
C LYS A 127 5.94 4.08 34.19
N THR A 128 5.55 3.91 35.44
CA THR A 128 6.22 4.54 36.61
C THR A 128 7.00 3.56 37.49
N TRP A 129 6.99 2.26 37.16
CA TRP A 129 7.67 1.21 37.92
C TRP A 129 8.86 0.62 37.15
N ALA A 130 9.89 0.19 37.90
CA ALA A 130 11.19 -0.21 37.35
C ALA A 130 11.36 -1.74 37.18
N TRP A 131 10.26 -2.50 37.08
CA TRP A 131 10.36 -3.94 36.81
C TRP A 131 10.92 -4.17 35.40
N SER A 132 11.85 -5.11 35.28
CA SER A 132 12.33 -5.59 34.00
C SER A 132 11.23 -6.43 33.37
N ASP A 133 10.65 -5.92 32.29
CA ASP A 133 9.84 -6.74 31.40
C ASP A 133 10.79 -7.26 30.32
N GLU A 134 10.97 -8.58 30.23
CA GLU A 134 12.04 -9.27 29.48
C GLU A 134 11.95 -9.16 27.95
N LYS A 135 11.20 -8.19 27.39
CA LYS A 135 11.03 -8.06 25.94
C LYS A 135 11.99 -7.02 25.36
N ASP A 136 13.00 -7.48 24.64
CA ASP A 136 13.99 -6.66 23.93
C ASP A 136 13.37 -5.65 22.94
N SER A 137 12.14 -5.89 22.47
CA SER A 137 11.43 -5.01 21.54
C SER A 137 10.64 -3.87 22.21
N ASN A 138 10.57 -3.84 23.55
CA ASN A 138 9.89 -2.79 24.30
C ASN A 138 10.87 -1.67 24.66
N ARG A 139 10.49 -0.44 24.35
CA ARG A 139 11.20 0.79 24.70
C ARG A 139 10.31 1.62 25.61
N TYR A 140 10.72 1.76 26.86
CA TYR A 140 10.03 2.61 27.83
C TYR A 140 10.54 4.03 27.71
N ILE A 141 9.64 4.96 27.43
CA ILE A 141 9.95 6.37 27.15
C ILE A 141 9.10 7.28 28.03
N GLY A 142 9.60 8.49 28.30
CA GLY A 142 8.92 9.44 29.19
C GLY A 142 7.80 10.18 28.47
N SER A 143 8.02 10.52 27.20
CA SER A 143 7.11 11.33 26.41
C SER A 143 7.17 10.97 24.92
N ARG A 144 6.22 11.48 24.14
CA ARG A 144 6.18 11.29 22.68
C ARG A 144 7.43 11.86 22.00
N ASP A 145 8.05 12.89 22.58
CA ASP A 145 9.22 13.55 22.02
C ASP A 145 10.49 12.66 22.08
N ASP A 146 10.47 11.60 22.88
CA ASP A 146 11.55 10.61 22.95
C ASP A 146 11.48 9.58 21.80
N ILE A 147 10.40 9.59 21.01
CA ILE A 147 10.26 8.72 19.84
C ILE A 147 11.14 9.29 18.72
N PRO A 148 11.92 8.45 18.01
CA PRO A 148 12.74 8.93 16.90
C PRO A 148 11.92 9.66 15.84
N ALA A 149 12.46 10.75 15.30
CA ALA A 149 11.77 11.62 14.34
C ALA A 149 11.44 10.93 13.00
N GLU A 150 11.95 9.72 12.75
CA GLU A 150 11.51 8.91 11.62
C GLU A 150 10.07 8.39 11.78
N PHE A 151 9.55 8.32 13.02
CA PHE A 151 8.20 7.86 13.30
C PHE A 151 7.14 8.65 12.52
N ASP A 152 7.24 9.99 12.51
CA ASP A 152 6.30 10.86 11.80
C ASP A 152 6.39 10.75 10.27
N LYS A 153 7.43 10.07 9.75
CA LYS A 153 7.58 9.77 8.32
C LYS A 153 6.93 8.44 7.93
N GLY A 154 6.52 7.65 8.93
CA GLY A 154 5.86 6.37 8.74
C GLY A 154 4.46 6.49 8.18
N GLU A 155 3.97 5.41 7.57
CA GLU A 155 2.57 5.31 7.18
C GLU A 155 1.75 4.97 8.44
N CYS A 156 0.86 5.88 8.85
CA CYS A 156 -0.05 5.64 9.96
C CYS A 156 -1.11 4.60 9.57
N LEU A 157 -1.02 3.40 10.15
CA LEU A 157 -1.95 2.28 9.89
C LEU A 157 -3.10 2.23 10.91
N TYR A 158 -2.87 2.75 12.11
CA TYR A 158 -3.87 2.80 13.16
C TYR A 158 -3.66 4.03 14.03
N GLN A 159 -4.77 4.68 14.38
CA GLN A 159 -4.82 5.72 15.39
C GLN A 159 -6.10 5.56 16.22
N ARG A 160 -5.94 5.53 17.54
CA ARG A 160 -7.06 5.48 18.48
C ARG A 160 -7.76 6.83 18.50
N ARG A 161 -9.08 6.82 18.28
CA ARG A 161 -9.92 8.00 18.49
C ARG A 161 -10.23 8.13 19.98
N GLU A 162 -10.12 9.35 20.50
CA GLU A 162 -10.49 9.71 21.88
C GLU A 162 -11.99 9.63 22.14
#